data_AF-A0A3B9VNR7-F1
#
_entry.id   AF-A0A3B9VNR7-F1
#
_cell.length_a   1.000
_cell.length_b   1.000
_cell.length_c   1.000
_cell.angle_alpha   90.00
_cell.angle_beta   90.00
_cell.angle_gamma   90.00
#
_symmetry.space_group_name_H-M   'P 1'
#
loop_
_entity.id
_entity.type
_entity.pdbx_description
1 polymer ?
#
loop_
_entity_poly.entity_id
_entity_poly.type
_entity_poly.pdbx_seq_one_letter_code
_entity_poly.pdbx_strand_id
1 'polypeptide(L)' 'MRDIVILGSTGSIGVQALEVIAANPELFRVVGLSAGGNNLTLLAKQVRDFNVPIVGVGSGAQELK' A
#
# COMPACT_ATOMS: atom_id res chain seq x y z
N MET A 1 17.28 -5.49 -6.03
CA MET A 1 16.17 -5.02 -5.20
C MET A 1 15.91 -3.55 -5.48
N ARG A 2 14.66 -3.17 -5.75
CA ARG A 2 14.22 -1.81 -6.07
C ARG A 2 13.17 -1.38 -5.05
N ASP A 3 13.35 -0.20 -4.48
CA ASP A 3 12.42 0.37 -3.52
C ASP A 3 11.28 1.08 -4.24
N ILE A 4 10.04 0.74 -3.88
CA ILE A 4 8.82 1.20 -4.54
C ILE A 4 7.91 1.91 -3.52
N VAL A 5 7.35 3.04 -3.94
CA VAL A 5 6.25 3.72 -3.26
C VAL A 5 5.01 3.64 -4.16
N ILE A 6 3.88 3.21 -3.61
CA ILE A 6 2.61 3.15 -4.36
C ILE A 6 1.65 4.21 -3.83
N LEU A 7 1.27 5.14 -4.70
CA LEU A 7 0.27 6.16 -4.40
C LEU A 7 -1.10 5.69 -4.90
N GLY A 8 -2.07 5.54 -4.00
CA GLY A 8 -3.37 4.94 -4.32
C GLY A 8 -3.37 3.41 -4.32
N SER A 9 -2.73 2.78 -3.33
CA SER A 9 -2.55 1.33 -3.22
C SER A 9 -3.85 0.52 -3.14
N THR A 10 -4.95 1.14 -2.71
CA THR A 10 -6.28 0.51 -2.62
C THR A 10 -7.09 0.65 -3.91
N GLY A 11 -6.62 1.41 -4.90
CA GLY A 11 -7.23 1.48 -6.22
C GLY A 11 -6.82 0.28 -7.08
N SER A 12 -7.51 0.06 -8.20
CA SER A 12 -7.28 -1.11 -9.06
C SER A 12 -5.82 -1.27 -9.50
N ILE A 13 -5.18 -0.17 -9.91
CA ILE A 13 -3.76 -0.19 -10.31
C ILE A 13 -2.84 -0.48 -9.12
N GLY A 14 -3.13 0.09 -7.95
CA GLY A 14 -2.35 -0.14 -6.75
C GLY A 14 -2.39 -1.59 -6.27
N VAL A 15 -3.57 -2.21 -6.31
CA VAL A 15 -3.75 -3.63 -5.97
C VAL A 15 -2.99 -4.52 -6.95
N GLN A 16 -3.14 -4.30 -8.26
CA GLN A 16 -2.43 -5.09 -9.28
C GLN A 16 -0.91 -4.90 -9.20
N ALA A 17 -0.44 -3.69 -8.90
CA ALA A 17 0.99 -3.45 -8.67
C ALA A 17 1.52 -4.24 -7.47
N LEU A 18 0.75 -4.33 -6.38
CA LEU A 18 1.11 -5.15 -5.22
C LEU A 18 1.10 -6.65 -5.53
N GLU A 19 0.20 -7.13 -6.40
CA GLU A 19 0.21 -8.52 -6.87
C GLU A 19 1.50 -8.85 -7.63
N VAL A 20 1.95 -7.95 -8.51
CA VAL A 20 3.23 -8.12 -9.23
C VAL A 20 4.41 -8.11 -8.27
N ILE A 21 4.42 -7.22 -7.28
CA ILE A 21 5.49 -7.16 -6.27
C ILE A 21 5.50 -8.43 -5.42
N ALA A 22 4.34 -8.91 -4.96
CA ALA A 22 4.22 -10.14 -4.19
C ALA A 22 4.70 -11.37 -4.97
N ALA A 23 4.51 -11.39 -6.28
CA ALA A 23 5.01 -12.44 -7.16
C ALA A 23 6.52 -12.38 -7.41
N ASN A 24 7.21 -11.27 -7.09
CA ASN A 24 8.63 -11.06 -7.35
C ASN A 24 9.37 -10.41 -6.15
N PRO A 25 9.34 -11.04 -4.95
CA PRO A 25 9.83 -10.44 -3.71
C PRO A 25 11.35 -10.18 -3.69
N GLU A 26 12.13 -10.86 -4.52
CA GLU A 26 13.57 -10.65 -4.67
C GLU A 26 13.92 -9.39 -5.48
N LEU A 27 12.98 -8.93 -6.31
CA LEU A 27 13.18 -7.78 -7.19
C LEU A 27 12.75 -6.47 -6.54
N PHE A 28 11.72 -6.49 -5.69
CA PHE A 28 11.04 -5.30 -5.21
C PHE A 28 10.85 -5.30 -3.69
N ARG A 29 10.89 -4.10 -3.12
CA ARG A 29 10.54 -3.84 -1.72
C ARG A 29 9.62 -2.64 -1.65
N VAL A 30 8.46 -2.82 -1.03
CA VAL A 30 7.53 -1.70 -0.79
C VAL A 30 8.01 -0.93 0.44
N VAL A 31 8.36 0.35 0.23
CA VAL A 31 8.84 1.22 1.31
C VAL A 31 7.82 2.28 1.71
N GLY A 32 6.79 2.48 0.90
CA GLY A 32 5.69 3.40 1.23
C GLY A 32 4.40 3.04 0.51
N LEU A 33 3.27 3.21 1.19
CA LEU A 33 1.94 3.09 0.62
C LEU A 33 1.13 4.34 0.93
N SER A 34 0.32 4.78 -0.02
CA SER A 34 -0.75 5.72 0.28
C SER A 34 -2.06 5.32 -0.33
N ALA A 35 -3.17 5.76 0.25
CA ALA A 35 -4.49 5.60 -0.32
C ALA A 35 -5.39 6.79 -0.02
N GLY A 36 -6.48 6.90 -0.79
CA GLY A 36 -7.60 7.75 -0.39
C GLY A 36 -8.25 7.22 0.89
N GLY A 37 -8.96 8.09 1.62
CA GLY A 37 -9.59 7.74 2.91
C GLY A 37 -10.74 6.73 2.84
N ASN A 38 -11.11 6.24 1.65
CA ASN A 38 -12.32 5.45 1.42
C ASN A 38 -12.19 3.96 1.79
N ASN A 39 -10.97 3.43 1.95
CA ASN A 39 -10.76 2.00 2.25
C ASN A 39 -9.51 1.77 3.14
N LEU A 40 -9.56 2.31 4.36
CA LEU A 40 -8.45 2.22 5.32
C LEU A 40 -8.19 0.79 5.81
N THR A 41 -9.22 -0.06 5.87
CA THR A 41 -9.06 -1.47 6.24
C THR A 41 -8.17 -2.20 5.25
N LEU A 42 -8.38 -2.00 3.94
CA LEU A 42 -7.51 -2.59 2.92
C LEU A 42 -6.09 -2.02 2.99
N LEU A 43 -5.95 -0.70 3.17
CA LEU A 43 -4.63 -0.08 3.34
C LEU A 43 -3.88 -0.69 4.55
N ALA A 44 -4.54 -0.83 5.70
CA ALA A 44 -3.95 -1.42 6.90
C ALA A 44 -3.52 -2.88 6.70
N LYS A 45 -4.29 -3.66 5.93
CA LYS A 45 -3.90 -5.02 5.52
C LYS A 45 -2.64 -4.99 4.65
N GLN A 46 -2.61 -4.15 3.62
CA GLN A 46 -1.46 -4.02 2.72
C GLN A 46 -0.19 -3.59 3.47
N VAL A 47 -0.30 -2.63 4.40
CA VAL A 47 0.84 -2.18 5.23
C VAL A 47 1.43 -3.33 6.05
N ARG A 48 0.57 -4.19 6.62
CA ARG A 48 0.99 -5.36 7.39
C ARG A 48 1.63 -6.43 6.52
N ASP A 49 0.99 -6.77 5.40
CA ASP A 49 1.46 -7.83 4.50
C ASP A 49 2.83 -7.51 3.89
N PHE A 50 3.09 -6.24 3.60
CA PHE A 50 4.34 -5.78 2.99
C PHE A 50 5.33 -5.16 3.99
N ASN A 51 5.00 -5.16 5.30
CA ASN A 51 5.79 -4.58 6.39
C ASN A 51 6.28 -3.15 6.08
N VAL A 52 5.35 -2.30 5.65
CA VAL A 52 5.66 -0.98 5.09
C VAL A 52 5.90 0.04 6.22
N PRO A 53 7.04 0.75 6.24
CA PRO A 53 7.36 1.68 7.33
C PRO A 53 6.66 3.04 7.21
N ILE A 54 6.21 3.43 6.01
CA ILE A 54 5.66 4.76 5.74
C ILE A 54 4.27 4.63 5.11
N VAL A 55 3.29 5.28 5.72
CA VAL A 55 1.90 5.26 5.26
C VAL A 55 1.35 6.67 5.13
N GLY A 56 0.79 6.99 3.97
CA GLY A 56 0.07 8.25 3.73
C GLY A 56 -1.42 8.01 3.55
N VAL A 57 -2.26 8.84 4.15
CA VAL A 57 -3.71 8.81 3.93
C VAL A 57 -4.19 10.16 3.42
N GLY A 58 -5.03 10.15 2.39
CA GLY A 58 -5.67 11.35 1.87
C GLY A 58 -6.65 11.98 2.87
N SER A 59 -6.97 13.27 2.69
CA SER A 59 -7.91 14.01 3.52
C SER A 59 -9.26 13.30 3.63
N GLY A 60 -9.81 13.22 4.86
CA GLY A 60 -11.08 12.53 5.14
C GLY A 60 -10.94 11.09 5.63
N ALA A 61 -9.71 10.59 5.81
CA ALA A 61 -9.46 9.33 6.50
C ALA A 61 -9.99 9.39 7.95
N GLN A 62 -11.03 8.63 8.23
CA GLN A 62 -11.58 8.48 9.58
C GLN A 62 -10.82 7.39 10.30
N GLU A 63 -10.31 7.66 11.51
CA GLU A 63 -9.70 6.63 12.35
C GLU A 63 -10.67 5.44 12.47
N LEU A 64 -10.15 4.24 12.20
CA LEU A 64 -10.85 3.00 12.51
C LEU A 64 -10.95 2.91 14.04
N LYS A 65 -12.15 3.13 14.57
CA LYS A 65 -12.46 2.91 16.00
C LYS A 65 -12.39 1.43 16.36
#